data_AF-A0A3D0JQ44-F1
#
_entry.id   AF-A0A3D0JQ44-F1
#
_cell.length_a   1.000
_cell.length_b   1.000
_cell.length_c   1.000
_cell.angle_alpha   90.00
_cell.angle_beta   90.00
_cell.angle_gamma   90.00
#
_symmetry.space_group_name_H-M   'P 1'
#
loop_
_entity.id
_entity.type
_entity.pdbx_description
1 polymer ?
#
loop_
_entity_poly.entity_id
_entity_poly.type
_entity_poly.pdbx_seq_one_letter_code
_entity_poly.pdbx_strand_id
1 'polypeptide(L)'
;MPATPLHPTHQALRIGGLQPMTTLDYPDHLACVLFCQGCAWRCRYCHNPELIRCGATNTDWSWAKVLDFLQQRQGLLQAVVFSGGEATLQLALPSA
;
A
#
# COMPACT_ATOMS: atom_id res chain seq x y z
N MET A 1 -0.31 32.75 -20.48
CA MET A 1 0.48 31.91 -19.56
C MET A 1 -0.46 30.84 -19.03
N PRO A 2 -0.50 29.61 -19.57
CA PRO A 2 -1.23 28.56 -18.86
C PRO A 2 -0.43 28.21 -17.61
N ALA A 3 -1.10 28.21 -16.46
CA ALA A 3 -0.51 27.84 -15.19
C ALA A 3 0.13 26.45 -15.29
N THR A 4 1.40 26.35 -14.92
CA THR A 4 2.10 25.08 -14.75
C THR A 4 1.27 24.17 -13.84
N PRO A 5 0.89 22.94 -14.28
CA PRO A 5 0.25 22.02 -13.36
C PRO A 5 1.23 21.75 -12.22
N LEU A 6 0.76 21.99 -10.99
CA LEU A 6 1.47 21.68 -9.77
C LEU A 6 1.98 20.24 -9.87
N HIS A 7 3.30 20.07 -9.96
CA HIS A 7 3.95 18.78 -9.73
C HIS A 7 3.43 18.26 -8.38
N PRO A 8 2.90 17.03 -8.29
CA PRO A 8 2.54 16.49 -7.00
C PRO A 8 3.83 16.40 -6.19
N THR A 9 3.88 17.18 -5.11
CA THR A 9 4.80 16.99 -3.98
C THR A 9 4.85 15.49 -3.66
N HIS A 10 6.04 14.91 -3.45
CA HIS A 10 6.27 13.51 -3.12
C HIS A 10 5.11 12.93 -2.27
N GLN A 11 4.17 12.24 -2.92
CA GLN A 11 2.95 11.78 -2.26
C GLN A 11 3.32 10.57 -1.42
N ALA A 12 3.21 10.65 -0.09
CA ALA A 12 3.40 9.48 0.77
C ALA A 12 2.50 8.32 0.30
N LEU A 13 2.95 7.08 0.54
CA LEU A 13 2.19 5.88 0.22
C LEU A 13 0.82 5.91 0.90
N ARG A 14 -0.22 5.61 0.13
CA ARG A 14 -1.62 5.54 0.57
C ARG A 14 -1.98 4.08 0.80
N ILE A 15 -2.01 3.69 2.07
CA ILE A 15 -2.31 2.33 2.50
C ILE A 15 -3.80 2.25 2.85
N GLY A 16 -4.47 1.22 2.34
CA GLY A 16 -5.89 0.90 2.55
C GLY A 16 -6.10 -0.02 3.75
N GLY A 17 -5.05 -0.76 4.12
CA GLY A 17 -5.06 -1.77 5.17
C GLY A 17 -3.77 -2.59 5.11
N LEU A 18 -3.62 -3.54 6.03
CA LEU A 18 -2.53 -4.49 6.00
C LEU A 18 -2.97 -5.87 6.50
N GLN A 19 -2.31 -6.92 6.00
CA GLN A 19 -2.31 -8.25 6.60
C GLN A 19 -1.07 -8.34 7.51
N PRO A 20 -1.23 -8.36 8.85
CA PRO A 20 -0.10 -8.18 9.78
C PRO A 20 0.96 -9.28 9.70
N MET A 21 0.58 -10.44 9.19
CA MET A 21 1.43 -11.62 9.05
C MET A 21 0.84 -12.58 8.01
N THR A 22 1.68 -13.12 7.13
CA THR A 22 1.33 -14.15 6.14
C THR A 22 2.53 -15.03 5.86
N THR A 23 2.27 -16.28 5.48
CA THR A 23 3.27 -17.23 4.97
C THR A 23 3.04 -17.57 3.49
N LEU A 24 2.08 -16.90 2.84
CA LEU A 24 1.62 -17.23 1.49
C LEU A 24 2.12 -16.23 0.44
N ASP A 25 2.22 -14.96 0.81
CA ASP A 25 2.42 -13.87 -0.16
C ASP A 25 3.90 -13.58 -0.49
N TYR A 26 4.83 -14.19 0.25
CA TYR A 26 6.26 -14.19 -0.08
C TYR A 26 6.86 -15.56 0.27
N PRO A 27 7.25 -16.38 -0.74
CA PRO A 27 7.73 -17.74 -0.51
C PRO A 27 8.87 -17.80 0.52
N ASP A 28 8.83 -18.84 1.36
CA ASP A 28 9.86 -19.14 2.38
C ASP A 28 10.07 -18.07 3.46
N HIS A 29 9.16 -17.11 3.57
CA HIS A 29 9.29 -15.98 4.47
C HIS A 29 8.00 -15.64 5.20
N LEU A 30 8.14 -15.28 6.48
CA LEU A 30 7.06 -14.67 7.23
C LEU A 30 6.95 -13.19 6.85
N ALA A 31 5.90 -12.83 6.13
CA ALA A 31 5.73 -11.50 5.55
C ALA A 31 4.56 -10.71 6.14
N CYS A 32 4.52 -9.42 5.88
CA CYS A 32 3.33 -8.58 6.04
C CYS A 32 2.90 -8.09 4.65
N VAL A 33 1.60 -8.00 4.39
CA VAL A 33 1.09 -7.40 3.15
C VAL A 33 0.57 -6.00 3.44
N LEU A 34 1.08 -5.00 2.72
CA LEU A 34 0.54 -3.65 2.72
C LEU A 34 -0.37 -3.49 1.50
N PHE A 35 -1.66 -3.26 1.75
CA PHE A 35 -2.64 -3.10 0.69
C PHE A 35 -2.68 -1.63 0.25
N CYS A 36 -2.13 -1.34 -0.92
CA CYS A 36 -2.11 0.00 -1.51
C CYS A 36 -3.49 0.39 -2.06
N GLN A 37 -3.89 1.63 -1.86
CA GLN A 37 -5.10 2.18 -2.47
C GLN A 37 -4.87 2.60 -3.93
N GLY A 38 -5.93 2.53 -4.73
CA GLY A 38 -5.97 2.84 -6.16
C GLY A 38 -5.71 1.61 -7.01
N CYS A 39 -6.60 1.33 -7.97
CA CYS A 39 -6.41 0.31 -9.00
C CYS A 39 -6.97 0.81 -10.34
N ALA A 40 -6.25 0.59 -11.43
CA ALA A 40 -6.73 0.95 -12.78
C ALA A 40 -7.80 -0.02 -13.30
N TRP A 41 -7.97 -1.17 -12.64
CA TRP A 41 -8.88 -2.22 -13.09
C TRP A 41 -10.17 -2.24 -12.26
N ARG A 42 -11.24 -2.76 -12.89
CA ARG A 42 -12.52 -3.04 -12.24
C ARG A 42 -12.91 -4.50 -12.44
N CYS A 43 -12.00 -5.40 -12.05
CA CYS A 43 -12.19 -6.83 -12.17
C CYS A 43 -13.50 -7.26 -11.51
N ARG A 44 -14.34 -8.04 -12.20
CA ARG A 44 -15.61 -8.53 -11.63
C ARG A 44 -15.42 -9.44 -10.42
N TYR A 45 -14.25 -10.05 -10.31
CA TYR A 45 -13.84 -10.93 -9.22
C TYR A 45 -12.86 -10.24 -8.25
N CYS A 46 -12.83 -8.91 -8.18
CA CYS A 46 -11.93 -8.22 -7.27
C CYS A 46 -12.27 -8.59 -5.82
N HIS A 47 -11.29 -9.09 -5.06
CA HIS A 47 -11.46 -9.43 -3.65
C HIS A 47 -11.48 -8.20 -2.75
N ASN A 48 -10.84 -7.11 -3.18
CA ASN A 48 -10.69 -5.87 -2.41
C ASN A 48 -11.23 -4.66 -3.19
N PRO A 49 -12.53 -4.66 -3.58
CA PRO A 49 -13.10 -3.60 -4.42
C PRO A 49 -13.04 -2.20 -3.77
N GLU A 50 -12.98 -2.14 -2.44
CA GLU A 50 -12.79 -0.91 -1.66
C GLU A 50 -11.46 -0.22 -1.95
N LEU A 51 -10.43 -0.96 -2.38
CA LEU A 51 -9.12 -0.39 -2.73
C LEU A 51 -9.10 0.23 -4.13
N ILE A 52 -10.11 0.01 -4.99
CA ILE A 52 -10.07 0.46 -6.38
C ILE A 52 -10.08 1.99 -6.47
N ARG A 53 -10.92 2.67 -5.68
CA ARG A 53 -10.96 4.14 -5.64
C ARG A 53 -10.00 4.64 -4.56
N CYS A 54 -9.03 5.45 -4.97
CA CYS A 54 -8.14 6.14 -4.03
C CYS A 54 -8.96 7.04 -3.08
N GLY A 55 -8.70 6.94 -1.77
CA GLY A 55 -9.39 7.71 -0.74
C GLY A 55 -10.78 7.19 -0.38
N ALA A 56 -11.23 6.06 -0.95
CA ALA A 56 -12.53 5.49 -0.60
C ALA A 56 -12.51 4.70 0.72
N THR A 57 -11.35 4.18 1.13
CA THR A 57 -11.19 3.54 2.43
C THR A 57 -10.89 4.59 3.49
N ASN A 58 -11.74 4.66 4.51
CA ASN A 58 -11.52 5.53 5.67
C ASN A 58 -10.63 4.81 6.69
N THR A 59 -9.35 4.69 6.35
CA THR A 59 -8.36 3.98 7.16
C THR A 59 -7.41 4.96 7.86
N ASP A 60 -7.09 4.62 9.11
CA ASP A 60 -6.16 5.36 9.95
C ASP A 60 -4.67 5.07 9.64
N TRP A 61 -4.35 4.29 8.59
CA TRP A 61 -2.98 3.89 8.24
C TRP A 61 -2.24 5.00 7.49
N SER A 62 -1.65 5.95 8.23
CA SER A 62 -0.61 6.83 7.70
C SER A 62 0.69 6.04 7.46
N TRP A 63 1.54 6.53 6.54
CA TRP A 63 2.84 5.91 6.30
C TRP A 63 3.69 5.82 7.58
N ALA A 64 3.66 6.85 8.42
CA ALA A 64 4.34 6.83 9.73
C ALA A 64 3.86 5.69 10.63
N LYS A 65 2.53 5.48 10.75
CA LYS A 65 1.98 4.36 11.53
C LYS A 65 2.36 3.00 10.97
N VAL A 66 2.48 2.89 9.65
CA VAL A 66 2.96 1.66 9.00
C VAL A 66 4.42 1.41 9.37
N LEU A 67 5.27 2.43 9.33
CA LEU A 67 6.67 2.31 9.75
C LEU A 67 6.79 1.94 11.22
N ASP A 68 6.02 2.57 12.12
CA ASP A 68 6.00 2.23 13.54
C ASP A 68 5.60 0.77 13.77
N PHE A 69 4.57 0.30 13.05
CA PHE A 69 4.17 -1.11 13.07
C PHE A 69 5.30 -2.03 12.60
N LEU A 70 5.95 -1.74 11.46
CA LEU A 70 7.02 -2.57 10.92
C LEU A 70 8.26 -2.59 11.84
N GLN A 71 8.59 -1.47 12.48
CA GLN A 71 9.68 -1.38 13.45
C GLN A 71 9.44 -2.31 14.65
N GLN A 72 8.22 -2.34 15.18
CA GLN A 72 7.84 -3.24 16.28
C GLN A 72 7.91 -4.74 15.89
N ARG A 73 8.01 -5.05 14.59
CA ARG A 73 8.03 -6.42 14.06
C ARG A 73 9.40 -6.85 13.54
N GLN A 74 10.43 -6.02 13.70
CA GLN A 74 11.80 -6.41 13.37
C GLN A 74 12.24 -7.64 14.19
N GLY A 75 12.89 -8.59 13.52
CA GLY A 75 13.26 -9.88 14.11
C GLY A 75 12.16 -10.96 14.04
N LEU A 76 10.91 -10.57 13.74
CA LEU A 76 9.82 -11.50 13.46
C LEU A 76 9.50 -11.56 11.95
N LEU A 77 9.11 -10.42 11.37
CA LEU A 77 8.81 -10.34 9.95
C LEU A 77 10.11 -10.29 9.15
N GLN A 78 10.14 -11.06 8.06
CA GLN A 78 11.29 -11.20 7.17
C GLN A 78 11.08 -10.44 5.84
N ALA A 79 9.84 -10.13 5.49
CA ALA A 79 9.51 -9.43 4.26
C ALA A 79 8.27 -8.54 4.41
N VAL A 80 8.17 -7.55 3.52
CA VAL A 80 7.00 -6.69 3.35
C VAL A 80 6.60 -6.75 1.87
N VAL A 81 5.34 -7.09 1.61
CA VAL A 81 4.77 -7.21 0.27
C VAL A 81 3.85 -6.01 0.03
N PHE A 82 4.15 -5.21 -0.98
CA PHE A 82 3.24 -4.17 -1.44
C PHE A 82 2.26 -4.78 -2.46
N SER A 83 0.97 -4.79 -2.11
CA SER A 83 -0.11 -5.37 -2.91
C SER A 83 -1.33 -4.44 -2.86
N GLY A 84 -2.55 -4.97 -2.94
CA GLY A 84 -3.80 -4.23 -2.79
C GLY A 84 -4.47 -3.93 -4.12
N GLY A 85 -4.78 -2.65 -4.38
CA GLY A 85 -5.32 -2.22 -5.65
C GLY A 85 -4.35 -2.50 -6.79
N GLU A 86 -3.49 -1.54 -7.10
CA GLU A 86 -2.34 -1.73 -7.97
C GLU A 86 -1.20 -0.89 -7.38
N ALA A 87 -0.32 -1.57 -6.63
CA ALA A 87 0.75 -0.90 -5.88
C ALA A 87 1.63 -0.03 -6.79
N THR A 88 1.90 -0.49 -8.01
CA THR A 88 2.77 0.19 -8.98
C THR A 88 2.19 1.51 -9.51
N LEU A 89 0.90 1.81 -9.27
CA LEU A 89 0.31 3.12 -9.60
C LEU A 89 0.73 4.22 -8.62
N GLN A 90 1.31 3.89 -7.47
CA GLN A 90 1.75 4.90 -6.51
C GLN A 90 3.20 5.32 -6.80
N LEU A 91 3.39 6.55 -7.26
CA LEU A 91 4.70 7.08 -7.65
C LEU A 91 5.75 7.07 -6.52
N ALA A 92 5.33 7.04 -5.26
CA ALA A 92 6.25 6.97 -4.13
C ALA A 92 6.70 5.55 -3.75
N LEU A 93 6.19 4.51 -4.42
CA LEU A 93 6.60 3.13 -4.14
C LEU A 93 8.12 2.89 -4.22
N PRO A 94 8.87 3.45 -5.17
CA PRO A 94 10.33 3.31 -5.20
C PRO A 94 11.07 3.97 -4.03
N SER A 95 10.40 4.82 -3.26
CA SER A 95 10.96 5.53 -2.10
C SER A 95 10.46 4.97 -0.77
N ALA A 96 9.82 3.81 -0.81
CA ALA A 96 9.31 3.10 0.37
C ALA A 96 10.43 2.48 1.22
#